data_AF-A0A9R1WJL0-F1
#
_entry.id   AF-A0A9R1WJL0-F1
#
_cell.length_a   1.000
_cell.length_b   1.000
_cell.length_c   1.000
_cell.angle_alpha   90.00
_cell.angle_beta   90.00
_cell.angle_gamma   90.00
#
_symmetry.space_group_name_H-M   'P 1'
#
loop_
_entity.id
_entity.type
_entity.pdbx_description
1 polymer ?
#
loop_
_entity_poly.entity_id
_entity_poly.type
_entity_poly.pdbx_seq_one_letter_code
_entity_poly.pdbx_strand_id
1 'polypeptide(L)'
;MLYYEQLMKENQIDLMDIAKIRLSDDEHVTFEAVTIAVKKALRLQRVIQAKDVHWPVENVGPMFFTPPLVSIMSRNINYFLT
;
A
#
# COMPACT_ATOMS: atom_id res chain seq x y z
N MET A 1 -9.06 2.61 2.49
CA MET A 1 -9.67 1.84 1.38
C MET A 1 -9.28 2.40 0.01
N LEU A 2 -9.33 3.73 -0.17
CA LEU A 2 -8.98 4.41 -1.43
C LEU A 2 -7.57 4.13 -2.00
N TYR A 3 -6.57 3.94 -1.14
CA TYR A 3 -5.17 3.75 -1.57
C TYR A 3 -4.96 2.53 -2.49
N TYR A 4 -5.45 1.36 -2.10
CA TYR A 4 -5.28 0.15 -2.90
C TYR A 4 -6.11 0.18 -4.19
N GLU A 5 -7.26 0.85 -4.18
CA GLU A 5 -8.09 1.05 -5.39
C GLU A 5 -7.38 1.92 -6.42
N GLN A 6 -6.71 2.98 -5.98
CA GLN A 6 -5.89 3.83 -6.85
C GLN A 6 -4.74 3.03 -7.48
N LEU A 7 -4.01 2.27 -6.67
CA LEU A 7 -2.89 1.46 -7.15
C LEU A 7 -3.31 0.37 -8.14
N MET A 8 -4.44 -0.31 -7.90
CA MET A 8 -4.99 -1.29 -8.84
C MET A 8 -5.31 -0.66 -10.20
N LYS A 9 -5.88 0.55 -10.20
CA LYS A 9 -6.16 1.30 -11.42
C LYS A 9 -4.89 1.73 -12.15
N GLU A 10 -3.91 2.28 -11.44
CA GLU A 10 -2.65 2.75 -12.02
C GLU A 10 -1.82 1.61 -12.63
N ASN A 11 -1.74 0.48 -11.92
CA ASN A 11 -0.97 -0.68 -12.35
C ASN A 11 -1.76 -1.67 -13.22
N GLN A 12 -3.06 -1.41 -13.46
CA GLN A 12 -3.95 -2.23 -14.29
C GLN A 12 -4.00 -3.70 -13.87
N ILE A 13 -3.96 -3.96 -12.56
CA ILE A 13 -4.00 -5.31 -11.99
C ILE A 13 -5.27 -5.44 -11.14
N ASP A 14 -6.08 -6.44 -11.48
CA ASP A 14 -7.26 -6.81 -10.69
C ASP A 14 -6.90 -7.82 -9.59
N LEU A 15 -7.17 -7.45 -8.34
CA LEU A 15 -6.99 -8.33 -7.17
C LEU A 15 -8.25 -9.14 -6.82
N MET A 16 -9.40 -8.82 -7.43
CA MET A 16 -10.68 -9.50 -7.19
C MET A 16 -10.85 -10.79 -8.01
N ASP A 17 -10.05 -10.97 -9.08
CA ASP A 17 -10.00 -12.17 -9.92
C ASP A 17 -9.78 -13.47 -9.13
N ILE A 18 -9.06 -13.39 -8.00
CA ILE A 18 -8.90 -14.55 -7.10
C ILE A 18 -9.87 -14.38 -5.93
N ALA A 19 -10.63 -15.42 -5.61
CA ALA A 19 -11.48 -15.43 -4.43
C ALA A 19 -10.64 -15.31 -3.14
N LYS A 20 -11.14 -14.57 -2.14
CA LYS A 20 -10.47 -14.50 -0.84
C LYS A 20 -10.79 -15.77 -0.06
N ILE A 21 -9.76 -16.52 0.32
CA ILE A 21 -9.90 -17.62 1.26
C ILE A 21 -9.65 -17.09 2.67
N ARG A 22 -10.54 -17.46 3.59
CA ARG A 22 -10.39 -17.28 5.03
C ARG A 22 -10.62 -18.65 5.64
N LEU A 23 -9.60 -19.18 6.30
CA LEU A 23 -9.73 -20.40 7.07
C LEU A 23 -10.29 -20.04 8.44
N SER A 24 -11.13 -20.90 8.99
CA SER A 24 -11.57 -20.80 10.39
C SER A 24 -10.50 -21.40 11.32
N ASP A 25 -10.56 -21.10 12.62
CA ASP A 25 -9.54 -21.54 13.59
C ASP A 25 -9.39 -23.07 13.65
N ASP A 26 -10.48 -23.81 13.40
CA ASP A 26 -10.52 -25.29 13.45
C ASP A 26 -10.31 -25.95 12.07
N GLU A 27 -10.07 -25.17 11.02
CA GLU A 27 -9.97 -25.69 9.65
C GLU A 27 -8.54 -26.08 9.29
N HIS A 28 -8.35 -27.29 8.75
CA HIS A 28 -7.02 -27.74 8.34
C HIS A 28 -6.51 -26.95 7.13
N VAL A 29 -5.27 -26.47 7.23
CA VAL A 29 -4.58 -25.78 6.14
C VAL A 29 -4.33 -26.76 4.99
N THR A 30 -5.03 -26.57 3.87
CA THR A 30 -4.84 -27.37 2.65
C THR A 30 -3.81 -26.74 1.73
N PHE A 31 -3.17 -27.57 0.89
CA PHE A 31 -2.21 -27.08 -0.13
C PHE A 31 -2.86 -26.06 -1.09
N GLU A 32 -4.13 -26.26 -1.44
CA GLU A 32 -4.89 -25.35 -2.29
C GLU A 32 -5.10 -23.99 -1.61
N ALA A 33 -5.50 -23.97 -0.34
CA ALA A 33 -5.67 -22.74 0.43
C ALA A 33 -4.37 -21.93 0.50
N VAL A 34 -3.24 -22.60 0.76
CA VAL A 34 -1.91 -21.96 0.77
C VAL A 34 -1.56 -21.40 -0.61
N THR A 35 -1.77 -22.19 -1.67
CA THR A 35 -1.46 -21.77 -3.04
C THR A 35 -2.24 -20.52 -3.42
N ILE A 36 -3.53 -20.46 -3.09
CA ILE A 36 -4.39 -19.31 -3.37
C ILE A 36 -3.96 -18.09 -2.54
N ALA A 37 -3.64 -18.29 -1.27
CA ALA A 37 -3.15 -17.22 -0.40
C ALA A 37 -1.83 -16.61 -0.90
N VAL A 38 -0.86 -17.44 -1.27
CA VAL A 38 0.44 -17.00 -1.81
C VAL A 38 0.25 -16.28 -3.15
N LYS A 39 -0.58 -16.83 -4.04
CA LYS A 39 -0.87 -16.22 -5.34
C LYS A 39 -1.50 -14.83 -5.18
N LYS A 40 -2.41 -14.66 -4.20
CA LYS A 40 -2.95 -13.34 -3.83
C LYS A 40 -1.89 -12.40 -3.28
N ALA A 41 -1.05 -12.86 -2.37
CA ALA A 41 0.01 -12.05 -1.78
C ALA A 41 0.96 -11.54 -2.86
N LEU A 42 1.38 -12.39 -3.80
CA LEU A 42 2.26 -12.00 -4.92
C LEU A 42 1.60 -10.95 -5.83
N ARG A 43 0.31 -11.12 -6.16
CA ARG A 43 -0.43 -10.12 -6.95
C ARG A 43 -0.53 -8.78 -6.21
N LEU A 44 -0.79 -8.79 -4.91
CA LEU A 44 -0.82 -7.57 -4.09
C LEU A 44 0.55 -6.88 -4.05
N GLN A 45 1.64 -7.65 -3.87
CA GLN A 45 3.00 -7.10 -3.88
C GLN A 45 3.32 -6.42 -5.20
N ARG A 46 2.84 -6.97 -6.33
CA ARG A 46 2.99 -6.34 -7.64
C ARG A 46 2.16 -5.06 -7.80
N VAL A 47 0.96 -5.01 -7.22
CA VAL A 47 0.10 -3.81 -7.23
C VAL A 47 0.73 -2.65 -6.48
N ILE A 48 1.43 -2.91 -5.38
CA ILE A 48 2.04 -1.83 -4.58
C ILE A 48 3.46 -1.47 -5.05
N GLN A 49 4.05 -2.25 -5.94
CA GLN A 49 5.40 -2.01 -6.45
C GLN A 49 5.43 -0.70 -7.24
N ALA A 50 6.45 0.12 -6.98
CA ALA A 50 6.69 1.34 -7.72
C ALA A 50 7.23 1.03 -9.14
N LYS A 51 7.16 2.02 -10.04
CA LYS A 51 7.56 1.86 -11.45
C LYS A 51 9.03 1.48 -11.64
N ASP A 52 9.88 1.93 -10.73
CA ASP A 52 11.31 1.65 -10.63
C ASP A 52 11.62 0.41 -9.77
N VAL A 53 10.64 -0.48 -9.60
CA VAL A 53 10.79 -1.85 -9.05
C VAL A 53 10.97 -1.88 -7.52
N HIS A 54 11.13 -0.75 -6.84
CA HIS A 54 11.14 -0.72 -5.38
C HIS A 54 9.74 -0.92 -4.78
N TRP A 55 9.69 -1.39 -3.53
CA TRP A 55 8.46 -1.45 -2.75
C TRP A 55 8.39 -0.24 -1.82
N PRO A 56 7.38 0.63 -1.95
CA PRO A 56 7.21 1.75 -1.06
C PRO A 56 6.87 1.24 0.33
N VAL A 57 7.56 1.78 1.34
CA VAL A 57 7.28 1.50 2.73
C VAL A 57 6.71 2.78 3.34
N GLU A 58 5.58 2.64 4.02
CA GLU A 58 5.07 3.72 4.85
C GLU A 58 5.99 3.86 6.08
N ASN A 59 6.87 4.86 6.07
CA ASN A 59 7.75 5.14 7.20
C ASN A 59 7.02 6.03 8.22
N VAL A 60 6.02 5.47 8.89
CA VAL A 60 5.26 6.11 9.98
C VAL A 60 5.97 5.92 11.32
N GLY A 61 7.17 6.46 11.43
CA GLY A 61 7.82 6.70 12.74
C GLY A 61 7.25 7.94 13.44
N PRO A 62 7.71 8.28 14.66
CA PRO A 62 7.37 9.55 15.27
C PRO A 62 7.84 10.69 14.36
N MET A 63 6.87 11.41 13.82
CA MET A 63 7.03 12.49 12.83
C MET A 63 7.65 13.75 13.43
N PHE A 64 8.82 13.66 14.08
CA PHE A 64 9.51 14.79 14.69
C PHE A 64 9.87 15.89 13.68
N PHE A 65 10.01 15.55 12.41
CA PHE A 65 10.35 16.49 11.33
C PHE A 65 9.14 17.17 10.67
N THR A 66 7.93 16.65 10.87
CA THR A 66 6.72 17.23 10.24
C THR A 66 6.39 18.62 10.79
N PRO A 67 6.38 18.87 12.11
CA PRO A 67 6.12 20.21 12.65
C PRO A 67 7.09 21.31 12.15
N PRO A 68 8.43 21.14 12.20
CA PRO A 68 9.34 22.17 11.69
C PRO A 68 9.24 22.36 10.17
N LEU A 69 8.99 21.29 9.39
CA LEU A 69 8.80 21.37 7.94
C LEU A 69 7.57 22.23 7.57
N VAL A 70 6.43 21.98 8.22
CA VAL A 70 5.20 22.76 8.00
C VAL A 70 5.41 24.24 8.34
N SER A 71 6.10 24.54 9.45
CA SER A 71 6.38 25.94 9.84
C SER A 71 7.24 26.68 8.81
N ILE A 72 8.21 26.02 8.18
CA ILE A 72 9.08 26.65 7.18
C ILE A 72 8.31 26.86 5.87
N MET A 73 7.53 25.87 5.43
CA MET A 73 6.71 25.99 4.21
C MET A 73 5.68 27.12 4.34
N SER A 74 4.97 27.21 5.48
CA SER A 74 3.99 28.28 5.71
C SER A 74 4.63 29.67 5.73
N ARG A 75 5.84 29.81 6.28
CA ARG A 75 6.56 31.10 6.25
C ARG A 75 6.95 31.51 4.84
N ASN A 76 7.48 30.60 4.03
CA ASN A 76 7.92 30.90 2.66
C ASN A 76 6.75 31.29 1.74
N ILE A 77 5.58 30.66 1.86
CA ILE A 77 4.39 31.05 1.08
C ILE A 77 4.00 32.51 1.35
N ASN A 78 4.11 32.98 2.60
CA ASN A 78 3.81 34.38 2.93
C ASN A 78 4.82 35.36 2.31
N TYR A 79 6.09 34.97 2.14
CA TYR A 79 7.10 35.80 1.47
C TYR A 79 6.90 35.93 -0.05
N PHE A 80 6.26 34.96 -0.71
CA PHE A 80 5.99 35.02 -2.16
C PHE A 80 4.67 35.73 -2.50
N LEU A 81 3.82 35.98 -1.51
CA LEU A 81 2.51 36.61 -1.67
C LEU A 81 2.47 38.07 -1.15
N THR A 82 3.62 38.65 -0.78
CA THR A 82 3.82 40.08 -0.49
C THR A 82 4.82 40.68 -1.46
#